data_AF-A0A3M1MVU0-F1
#
_entry.id   AF-A0A3M1MVU0-F1
#
_cell.length_a   1.000
_cell.length_b   1.000
_cell.length_c   1.000
_cell.angle_alpha   90.00
_cell.angle_beta   90.00
_cell.angle_gamma   90.00
#
_symmetry.space_group_name_H-M   'P 1'
#
loop_
_entity.id
_entity.type
_entity.pdbx_description
1 polymer ?
#
loop_
_entity_poly.entity_id
_entity_poly.type
_entity_poly.pdbx_seq_one_letter_code
_entity_poly.pdbx_strand_id
1 'polypeptide(L)'
;MKRLLLFFLCMGLLFGTLHAGHAQQGVIGVTDISPREAYPGEDIEVIVFGYGFSGAYTLTLQIGNDIVISTPDLYVASDNELRVQVPVHIPAYYAGPYDVRITGVFGPDEVFSGVLPGGFTVLLPEMGITSIAPKGAYPGDTVSVVVKGYGFTQFPDGLLSYVDSLPAPNKSQVVSDNKLE
;
A
#
# COMPACT_ATOMS: atom_id res chain seq x y z
N MET A 1 27.69 -13.55 70.01
CA MET A 1 27.07 -12.57 69.09
C MET A 1 25.63 -13.02 68.83
N LYS A 2 24.68 -12.07 68.94
CA LYS A 2 23.23 -12.04 68.56
C LYS A 2 22.75 -13.17 67.61
N ARG A 3 21.53 -13.72 67.63
CA ARG A 3 20.26 -13.55 68.39
C ARG A 3 19.35 -14.74 67.99
N LEU A 4 18.50 -15.17 68.93
CA LEU A 4 17.43 -16.18 68.82
C LEU A 4 16.07 -15.49 68.55
N LEU A 5 15.25 -16.01 67.62
CA LEU A 5 13.76 -16.13 67.60
C LEU A 5 13.31 -16.50 66.16
N LEU A 6 12.94 -17.74 65.82
CA LEU A 6 11.65 -18.46 65.92
C LEU A 6 10.45 -17.93 65.08
N PHE A 7 9.76 -18.89 64.44
CA PHE A 7 8.36 -18.93 63.98
C PHE A 7 7.96 -18.28 62.62
N PHE A 8 7.72 -19.08 61.56
CA PHE A 8 6.41 -19.68 61.20
C PHE A 8 6.46 -20.36 59.82
N LEU A 9 5.94 -21.58 59.77
CA LEU A 9 5.46 -22.29 58.60
C LEU A 9 4.35 -21.44 57.93
N CYS A 10 4.48 -21.13 56.63
CA CYS A 10 3.31 -20.78 55.82
C CYS A 10 3.49 -21.33 54.41
N MET A 11 2.83 -22.46 54.20
CA MET A 11 2.41 -22.97 52.90
C MET A 11 1.52 -21.91 52.24
N GLY A 12 2.00 -21.31 51.15
CA GLY A 12 1.30 -20.26 50.41
C GLY A 12 1.61 -20.36 48.92
N LEU A 13 0.93 -21.30 48.27
CA LEU A 13 0.55 -21.21 46.85
C LEU A 13 -0.21 -19.88 46.64
N LEU A 14 -0.19 -19.34 45.40
CA LEU A 14 -0.89 -18.14 44.89
C LEU A 14 -0.03 -16.85 44.93
N PHE A 15 0.10 -16.02 43.90
CA PHE A 15 -0.48 -15.95 42.56
C PHE A 15 0.60 -15.30 41.67
N GLY A 16 0.92 -15.90 40.53
CA GLY A 16 1.33 -15.07 39.40
C GLY A 16 0.15 -14.18 39.08
N THR A 17 0.31 -12.87 39.14
CA THR A 17 -0.71 -11.94 38.65
C THR A 17 -0.78 -12.11 37.14
N LEU A 18 -1.59 -13.08 36.72
CA LEU A 18 -2.17 -13.15 35.39
C LEU A 18 -2.89 -11.81 35.20
N HIS A 19 -2.28 -10.91 34.44
CA HIS A 19 -2.98 -9.74 33.94
C HIS A 19 -4.12 -10.27 33.07
N ALA A 20 -5.33 -10.23 33.61
CA ALA A 20 -6.54 -10.45 32.85
C ALA A 20 -6.67 -9.28 31.87
N GLY A 21 -6.29 -9.53 30.62
CA GLY A 21 -6.41 -8.61 29.50
C GLY A 21 -5.96 -9.29 28.21
N HIS A 22 -6.91 -9.93 27.54
CA HIS A 22 -6.84 -10.44 26.15
C HIS A 22 -5.93 -11.64 25.86
N ALA A 23 -6.46 -12.84 26.13
CA ALA A 23 -6.04 -14.05 25.44
C ALA A 23 -6.53 -14.02 23.97
N GLN A 24 -5.79 -13.34 23.09
CA GLN A 24 -5.75 -13.62 21.66
C GLN A 24 -4.29 -13.55 21.15
N GLN A 25 -3.37 -14.08 21.94
CA GLN A 25 -1.96 -14.11 21.57
C GLN A 25 -1.71 -15.28 20.62
N GLY A 26 -1.55 -15.01 19.33
CA GLY A 26 -1.06 -15.99 18.37
C GLY A 26 -1.45 -15.85 16.90
N VAL A 27 -2.40 -14.98 16.54
CA VAL A 27 -2.79 -14.80 15.11
C VAL A 27 -3.20 -13.35 14.87
N ILE A 28 -2.61 -12.73 13.84
CA ILE A 28 -3.13 -11.51 13.23
C ILE A 28 -3.99 -11.91 12.04
N GLY A 29 -5.17 -11.30 11.92
CA GLY A 29 -6.04 -11.44 10.74
C GLY A 29 -6.38 -10.10 10.14
N VAL A 30 -6.49 -10.06 8.82
CA VAL A 30 -6.99 -8.91 8.06
C VAL A 30 -8.25 -9.38 7.34
N THR A 31 -9.39 -8.74 7.63
CA THR A 31 -10.69 -9.14 7.08
C THR A 31 -11.22 -8.14 6.06
N ASP A 32 -10.87 -6.86 6.21
CA ASP A 32 -11.30 -5.82 5.28
C ASP A 32 -10.37 -4.59 5.34
N ILE A 33 -10.50 -3.73 4.34
CA ILE A 33 -9.84 -2.42 4.24
C ILE A 33 -10.82 -1.43 3.60
N SER A 34 -10.81 -0.18 4.05
CA SER A 34 -11.67 0.88 3.51
C SER A 34 -10.90 2.20 3.40
N PRO A 35 -10.91 2.87 2.23
CA PRO A 35 -11.44 2.38 0.96
C PRO A 35 -10.62 1.20 0.41
N ARG A 36 -11.21 0.40 -0.49
CA ARG A 36 -10.51 -0.69 -1.17
C ARG A 36 -9.82 -0.27 -2.46
N GLU A 37 -10.05 0.96 -2.90
CA GLU A 37 -9.62 1.47 -4.19
C GLU A 37 -9.09 2.89 -4.07
N ALA A 38 -8.07 3.23 -4.86
CA ALA A 38 -7.53 4.59 -4.96
C ALA A 38 -6.81 4.79 -6.30
N TYR A 39 -6.65 6.05 -6.71
CA TYR A 39 -5.83 6.41 -7.86
C TYR A 39 -4.37 6.65 -7.46
N PRO A 40 -3.42 6.43 -8.39
CA PRO A 40 -2.04 6.85 -8.26
C PRO A 40 -1.89 8.33 -7.85
N GLY A 41 -1.01 8.58 -6.88
CA GLY A 41 -0.67 9.93 -6.40
C GLY A 41 -1.65 10.52 -5.38
N GLU A 42 -2.71 9.80 -5.02
CA GLU A 42 -3.60 10.21 -3.92
C GLU A 42 -2.96 9.96 -2.55
N ASP A 43 -3.35 10.76 -1.55
CA ASP A 43 -3.09 10.51 -0.14
C ASP A 43 -4.44 10.29 0.54
N ILE A 44 -4.69 9.08 1.03
CA ILE A 44 -6.01 8.63 1.47
C ILE A 44 -6.00 8.13 2.92
N GLU A 45 -7.05 8.43 3.67
CA GLU A 45 -7.28 7.78 4.96
C GLU A 45 -7.74 6.33 4.73
N VAL A 46 -6.99 5.39 5.27
CA VAL A 46 -7.27 3.96 5.21
C VAL A 46 -7.60 3.44 6.60
N ILE A 47 -8.68 2.67 6.68
CA ILE A 47 -9.08 1.89 7.85
C ILE A 47 -8.91 0.41 7.52
N VAL A 48 -8.13 -0.31 8.34
CA VAL A 48 -7.96 -1.77 8.21
C VAL A 48 -8.73 -2.47 9.32
N PHE A 49 -9.59 -3.42 8.94
CA PHE A 49 -10.38 -4.22 9.85
C PHE A 49 -9.80 -5.63 9.98
N GLY A 50 -9.83 -6.17 11.19
CA GLY A 50 -9.26 -7.49 11.45
C GLY A 50 -9.33 -7.88 12.92
N TYR A 51 -8.30 -8.57 13.40
CA TYR A 51 -8.19 -8.99 14.79
C TYR A 51 -6.72 -9.20 15.21
N GLY A 52 -6.47 -9.12 16.52
CA GLY A 52 -5.14 -9.35 17.09
C GLY A 52 -4.18 -8.19 16.89
N PHE A 53 -4.69 -6.95 16.76
CA PHE A 53 -3.86 -5.76 16.59
C PHE A 53 -3.34 -5.19 17.92
N SER A 54 -4.02 -5.47 19.04
CA SER A 54 -3.62 -4.92 20.34
C SER A 54 -2.50 -5.73 20.99
N GLY A 55 -1.63 -5.07 21.75
CA GLY A 55 -0.52 -5.71 22.47
C GLY A 55 0.76 -5.92 21.65
N ALA A 56 0.76 -5.60 20.37
CA ALA A 56 1.99 -5.56 19.57
C ALA A 56 2.87 -4.36 19.99
N TYR A 57 4.19 -4.57 20.06
CA TYR A 57 5.17 -3.49 20.20
C TYR A 57 5.26 -2.64 18.92
N THR A 58 5.15 -3.31 17.77
CA THR A 58 5.13 -2.68 16.46
C THR A 58 4.09 -3.38 15.59
N LEU A 59 3.31 -2.60 14.86
CA LEU A 59 2.55 -3.07 13.70
C LEU A 59 3.08 -2.41 12.43
N THR A 60 3.08 -3.17 11.35
CA THR A 60 3.43 -2.72 10.01
C THR A 60 2.32 -3.10 9.05
N LEU A 61 1.74 -2.09 8.38
CA LEU A 61 0.92 -2.23 7.19
C LEU A 61 1.82 -2.28 5.96
N GLN A 62 1.59 -3.26 5.11
CA GLN A 62 2.20 -3.38 3.81
C GLN A 62 1.10 -3.57 2.74
N ILE A 63 1.09 -2.71 1.71
CA ILE A 63 0.26 -2.87 0.51
C ILE A 63 1.20 -3.04 -0.67
N GLY A 64 1.19 -4.24 -1.27
CA GLY A 64 2.21 -4.60 -2.27
C GLY A 64 3.63 -4.55 -1.71
N ASN A 65 4.59 -4.14 -2.52
CA ASN A 65 5.98 -3.92 -2.08
C ASN A 65 6.30 -2.43 -1.91
N ASP A 66 5.40 -1.55 -2.32
CA ASP A 66 5.67 -0.13 -2.50
C ASP A 66 5.22 0.71 -1.29
N ILE A 67 4.18 0.27 -0.57
CA ILE A 67 3.63 0.97 0.58
C ILE A 67 3.93 0.15 1.83
N VAL A 68 4.74 0.72 2.72
CA VAL A 68 5.07 0.14 4.03
C VAL A 68 5.00 1.23 5.09
N ILE A 69 4.07 1.09 6.04
CA ILE A 69 3.84 2.07 7.10
C ILE A 69 3.82 1.33 8.43
N SER A 70 4.56 1.82 9.41
CA SER A 70 4.62 1.21 10.74
C SER A 70 4.11 2.17 11.81
N THR A 71 3.83 1.65 13.00
CA THR A 71 3.62 2.48 14.19
C THR A 71 4.84 3.41 14.40
N PRO A 72 4.65 4.70 14.77
CA PRO A 72 3.40 5.29 15.26
C PRO A 72 2.48 5.87 14.17
N ASP A 73 2.92 5.98 12.92
CA ASP A 73 2.11 6.57 11.84
C ASP A 73 0.89 5.69 11.49
N LEU A 74 1.01 4.38 11.70
CA LEU A 74 -0.11 3.46 11.78
C LEU A 74 -0.76 3.52 13.17
N TYR A 75 -1.93 4.14 13.27
CA TYR A 75 -2.66 4.29 14.52
C TYR A 75 -3.49 3.05 14.85
N VAL A 76 -3.27 2.49 16.04
CA VAL A 76 -4.05 1.36 16.56
C VAL A 76 -5.27 1.89 17.32
N ALA A 77 -6.44 1.88 16.67
CA ALA A 77 -7.68 2.38 17.26
C ALA A 77 -8.28 1.36 18.24
N SER A 78 -8.22 0.07 17.91
CA SER A 78 -8.64 -1.04 18.76
C SER A 78 -7.96 -2.35 18.35
N ASP A 79 -8.29 -3.47 19.01
CA ASP A 79 -7.79 -4.80 18.60
C ASP A 79 -8.24 -5.22 17.19
N ASN A 80 -9.31 -4.59 16.66
CA ASN A 80 -9.94 -4.95 15.39
C ASN A 80 -9.86 -3.84 14.33
N GLU A 81 -9.23 -2.70 14.64
CA GLU A 81 -9.21 -1.54 13.76
C GLU A 81 -7.88 -0.78 13.81
N LEU A 82 -7.30 -0.56 12.62
CA LEU A 82 -6.14 0.32 12.41
C LEU A 82 -6.55 1.48 11.50
N ARG A 83 -5.92 2.65 11.69
CA ARG A 83 -6.12 3.83 10.83
C ARG A 83 -4.79 4.43 10.43
N VAL A 84 -4.68 4.91 9.20
CA VAL A 84 -3.43 5.47 8.67
C VAL A 84 -3.69 6.32 7.43
N GLN A 85 -2.87 7.34 7.20
CA GLN A 85 -2.82 8.05 5.92
C GLN A 85 -1.87 7.29 4.98
N VAL A 86 -2.38 6.91 3.80
CA VAL A 86 -1.65 6.11 2.82
C VAL A 86 -1.38 6.96 1.58
N PRO A 87 -0.10 7.29 1.31
CA PRO A 87 0.27 7.90 0.04
C PRO A 87 0.41 6.82 -1.04
N VAL A 88 -0.49 6.86 -2.04
CA VAL A 88 -0.58 5.88 -3.13
C VAL A 88 0.44 6.21 -4.22
N HIS A 89 1.73 6.14 -3.90
CA HIS A 89 2.83 6.41 -4.84
C HIS A 89 3.13 5.26 -5.81
N ILE A 90 2.11 4.44 -6.12
CA ILE A 90 2.21 3.35 -7.09
C ILE A 90 1.97 3.95 -8.48
N PRO A 91 2.93 3.86 -9.43
CA PRO A 91 2.75 4.38 -10.78
C PRO A 91 1.55 3.74 -11.49
N ALA A 92 0.84 4.51 -12.32
CA ALA A 92 -0.36 4.05 -13.03
C ALA A 92 -0.16 2.79 -13.88
N TYR A 93 1.02 2.59 -14.48
CA TYR A 93 1.35 1.36 -15.20
C TYR A 93 1.33 0.09 -14.32
N TYR A 94 1.50 0.22 -13.01
CA TYR A 94 1.39 -0.88 -12.04
C TYR A 94 -0.01 -0.96 -11.40
N ALA A 95 -1.01 -0.24 -11.90
CA ALA A 95 -2.38 -0.35 -11.43
C ALA A 95 -2.87 -1.81 -11.48
N GLY A 96 -3.74 -2.16 -10.52
CA GLY A 96 -4.22 -3.51 -10.32
C GLY A 96 -4.40 -3.87 -8.84
N PRO A 97 -4.72 -5.14 -8.57
CA PRO A 97 -4.93 -5.63 -7.22
C PRO A 97 -3.61 -5.82 -6.46
N TYR A 98 -3.65 -5.53 -5.17
CA TYR A 98 -2.55 -5.64 -4.22
C TYR A 98 -3.00 -6.39 -2.96
N ASP A 99 -2.14 -7.27 -2.48
CA ASP A 99 -2.30 -7.89 -1.17
C ASP A 99 -2.06 -6.86 -0.07
N VAL A 100 -2.91 -6.91 0.96
CA VAL A 100 -2.75 -6.12 2.18
C VAL A 100 -2.24 -7.04 3.28
N ARG A 101 -1.09 -6.72 3.86
CA ARG A 101 -0.48 -7.48 4.95
C ARG A 101 -0.34 -6.61 6.19
N ILE A 102 -0.73 -7.17 7.33
CA ILE A 102 -0.36 -6.63 8.64
C ILE A 102 0.63 -7.59 9.28
N THR A 103 1.77 -7.07 9.73
CA THR A 103 2.77 -7.81 10.52
C THR A 103 2.88 -7.17 11.89
N GLY A 104 2.82 -7.98 12.94
CA GLY A 104 2.95 -7.52 14.32
C GLY A 104 4.04 -8.26 15.08
N VAL A 105 4.79 -7.51 15.88
CA VAL A 105 5.84 -8.00 16.77
C VAL A 105 5.37 -7.88 18.22
N PHE A 106 5.24 -9.01 18.92
CA PHE A 106 4.74 -9.10 20.30
C PHE A 106 5.82 -9.47 21.32
N GLY A 107 7.01 -9.82 20.82
CA GLY A 107 8.15 -10.28 21.59
C GLY A 107 9.34 -10.57 20.65
N PRO A 108 10.52 -10.89 21.20
CA PRO A 108 11.74 -11.11 20.42
C PRO A 108 11.60 -12.14 19.29
N ASP A 109 10.78 -13.17 19.51
CA ASP A 109 10.53 -14.26 18.56
C ASP A 109 9.03 -14.44 18.25
N GLU A 110 8.20 -13.47 18.64
CA GLU A 110 6.73 -13.52 18.46
C GLU A 110 6.31 -12.56 17.35
N VAL A 111 6.44 -13.03 16.11
CA VAL A 111 6.01 -12.29 14.92
C VAL A 111 4.83 -13.01 14.27
N PHE A 112 3.71 -12.30 14.16
CA PHE A 112 2.51 -12.81 13.51
C PHE A 112 2.16 -11.93 12.32
N SER A 113 1.53 -12.51 11.29
CA SER A 113 1.04 -11.74 10.16
C SER A 113 -0.30 -12.27 9.64
N GLY A 114 -1.12 -11.34 9.18
CA GLY A 114 -2.36 -11.61 8.45
C GLY A 114 -2.26 -11.00 7.05
N VAL A 115 -2.85 -11.66 6.07
CA VAL A 115 -2.90 -11.18 4.68
C VAL A 115 -4.35 -11.20 4.21
N LEU A 116 -4.76 -10.11 3.57
CA LEU A 116 -5.97 -10.00 2.77
C LEU A 116 -5.55 -9.97 1.28
N PRO A 117 -5.60 -11.13 0.58
CA PRO A 117 -5.19 -11.21 -0.82
C PRO A 117 -6.07 -10.33 -1.71
N GLY A 118 -5.46 -9.52 -2.58
CA GLY A 118 -6.17 -8.57 -3.44
C GLY A 118 -7.07 -7.59 -2.67
N GLY A 119 -6.75 -7.29 -1.41
CA GLY A 119 -7.57 -6.45 -0.54
C GLY A 119 -7.68 -4.99 -0.98
N PHE A 120 -6.70 -4.50 -1.73
CA PHE A 120 -6.64 -3.12 -2.22
C PHE A 120 -6.38 -3.09 -3.73
N THR A 121 -6.99 -2.16 -4.46
CA THR A 121 -6.81 -2.00 -5.91
C THR A 121 -6.38 -0.58 -6.24
N VAL A 122 -5.23 -0.45 -6.90
CA VAL A 122 -4.86 0.82 -7.52
C VAL A 122 -5.56 0.92 -8.86
N LEU A 123 -6.37 1.95 -9.05
CA LEU A 123 -7.16 2.17 -10.25
C LEU A 123 -6.29 2.70 -11.39
N LEU A 124 -6.54 2.20 -12.59
CA LEU A 124 -5.96 2.77 -13.79
C LEU A 124 -6.71 4.08 -14.11
N PRO A 125 -6.04 5.24 -14.14
CA PRO A 125 -6.72 6.47 -14.54
C PRO A 125 -7.13 6.43 -16.02
N GLU A 126 -8.15 7.19 -16.39
CA GLU A 126 -8.60 7.25 -17.78
C GLU A 126 -7.53 7.89 -18.67
N MET A 127 -7.43 7.39 -19.91
CA MET A 127 -6.60 7.96 -20.96
C MET A 127 -7.38 8.05 -22.27
N GLY A 128 -7.10 9.07 -23.08
CA GLY A 128 -7.81 9.24 -24.34
C GLY A 128 -7.18 10.24 -25.28
N ILE A 129 -7.35 10.01 -26.58
CA ILE A 129 -6.97 10.94 -27.65
C ILE A 129 -8.20 11.77 -28.02
N THR A 130 -8.03 13.09 -28.05
CA THR A 130 -9.09 14.05 -28.40
C THR A 130 -8.90 14.64 -29.79
N SER A 131 -7.67 14.76 -30.28
CA SER A 131 -7.40 15.22 -31.64
C SER A 131 -6.02 14.82 -32.14
N ILE A 132 -5.88 14.78 -33.46
CA ILE A 132 -4.62 14.58 -34.17
C ILE A 132 -4.52 15.66 -35.25
N ALA A 133 -3.36 16.30 -35.37
CA ALA A 133 -3.08 17.30 -36.38
C ALA A 133 -1.69 17.08 -37.02
N PRO A 134 -1.52 17.34 -38.33
CA PRO A 134 -2.57 17.73 -39.27
C PRO A 134 -3.47 16.54 -39.64
N LYS A 135 -4.65 16.83 -40.21
CA LYS A 135 -5.63 15.81 -40.62
C LYS A 135 -5.26 15.05 -41.91
N GLY A 136 -4.17 15.43 -42.56
CA GLY A 136 -3.70 14.84 -43.81
C GLY A 136 -2.34 15.40 -44.23
N ALA A 137 -1.68 14.67 -45.13
CA ALA A 137 -0.38 14.98 -45.74
C ALA A 137 -0.35 14.42 -47.16
N TYR A 138 0.52 14.94 -48.04
CA TYR A 138 0.70 14.35 -49.36
C TYR A 138 1.68 13.16 -49.33
N PRO A 139 1.57 12.20 -50.25
CA PRO A 139 2.53 11.12 -50.36
C PRO A 139 3.97 11.65 -50.55
N GLY A 140 4.87 11.21 -49.67
CA GLY A 140 6.27 11.63 -49.67
C GLY A 140 6.59 12.82 -48.76
N ASP A 141 5.59 13.46 -48.16
CA ASP A 141 5.83 14.53 -47.18
C ASP A 141 6.35 13.96 -45.85
N THR A 142 7.31 14.68 -45.26
CA THR A 142 7.65 14.54 -43.84
C THR A 142 6.81 15.53 -43.06
N VAL A 143 5.94 15.05 -42.17
CA VAL A 143 4.99 15.88 -41.42
C VAL A 143 5.14 15.64 -39.93
N SER A 144 5.24 16.72 -39.15
CA SER A 144 5.15 16.64 -37.69
C SER A 144 3.69 16.47 -37.29
N VAL A 145 3.41 15.45 -36.48
CA VAL A 145 2.07 15.12 -35.99
C VAL A 145 1.99 15.51 -34.53
N VAL A 146 0.95 16.26 -34.18
CA VAL A 146 0.61 16.58 -32.79
C VAL A 146 -0.62 15.78 -32.41
N VAL A 147 -0.51 14.96 -31.38
CA VAL A 147 -1.64 14.26 -30.76
C VAL A 147 -1.99 14.96 -29.47
N LYS A 148 -3.25 15.37 -29.32
CA LYS A 148 -3.79 15.91 -28.07
C LYS A 148 -4.70 14.88 -27.41
N GLY A 149 -4.70 14.88 -26.08
CA GLY A 149 -5.45 13.93 -25.28
C GLY A 149 -5.31 14.25 -23.80
N TYR A 150 -5.40 13.20 -22.99
CA TYR A 150 -5.17 13.23 -21.54
C TYR A 150 -4.58 11.88 -21.10
N GLY A 151 -3.84 11.88 -19.99
CA GLY A 151 -3.24 10.69 -19.39
C GLY A 151 -1.98 10.17 -20.09
N PHE A 152 -1.32 10.98 -20.93
CA PHE A 152 -0.15 10.55 -21.67
C PHE A 152 1.10 10.36 -20.82
N THR A 153 1.20 11.00 -19.65
CA THR A 153 2.34 10.82 -18.75
C THR A 153 2.25 9.57 -17.87
N GLN A 154 1.10 8.88 -17.89
CA GLN A 154 0.86 7.70 -17.05
C GLN A 154 1.60 6.44 -17.54
N PHE A 155 2.04 6.44 -18.81
CA PHE A 155 2.70 5.31 -19.48
C PHE A 155 3.99 5.77 -20.19
N PRO A 156 5.03 6.15 -19.43
CA PRO A 156 6.27 6.67 -20.01
C PRO A 156 6.95 5.67 -20.96
N ASP A 157 6.85 4.37 -20.65
CA ASP A 157 7.44 3.29 -21.44
C ASP A 157 6.33 2.53 -22.18
N GLY A 158 6.07 2.87 -23.45
CA GLY A 158 5.25 2.03 -24.34
C GLY A 158 4.11 2.72 -25.09
N LEU A 159 3.65 3.90 -24.66
CA LEU A 159 2.63 4.69 -25.39
C LEU A 159 3.06 4.99 -26.84
N LEU A 160 4.37 5.06 -27.06
CA LEU A 160 5.01 5.45 -28.31
C LEU A 160 5.60 4.30 -29.12
N SER A 161 5.55 3.07 -28.60
CA SER A 161 6.21 1.90 -29.20
C SER A 161 5.77 1.60 -30.64
N TYR A 162 4.51 1.91 -30.98
CA TYR A 162 4.01 1.76 -32.35
C TYR A 162 4.55 2.86 -33.29
N VAL A 163 4.65 4.11 -32.83
CA VAL A 163 5.12 5.24 -33.64
C VAL A 163 6.63 5.15 -33.90
N ASP A 164 7.40 4.73 -32.89
CA ASP A 164 8.85 4.58 -33.00
C ASP A 164 9.28 3.32 -33.78
N SER A 165 8.36 2.41 -34.08
CA SER A 165 8.61 1.26 -34.96
C SER A 165 8.61 1.63 -36.46
N LEU A 166 8.20 2.86 -36.80
CA LEU A 166 8.24 3.37 -38.16
C LEU A 166 9.69 3.68 -38.59
N PRO A 167 10.04 3.49 -39.88
CA PRO A 167 11.38 3.80 -40.37
C PRO A 167 11.74 5.28 -40.13
N ALA A 168 13.01 5.55 -39.84
CA ALA A 168 13.53 6.89 -39.52
C ALA A 168 13.11 7.96 -40.55
N PRO A 169 12.87 9.22 -40.14
CA PRO A 169 13.29 9.83 -38.87
C PRO A 169 12.21 9.86 -37.78
N ASN A 170 11.16 9.04 -37.90
CA ASN A 170 10.04 9.03 -36.94
C ASN A 170 10.55 8.81 -35.51
N LYS A 171 10.45 9.87 -34.71
CA LYS A 171 10.73 9.88 -33.28
C LYS A 171 9.53 10.54 -32.64
N SER A 172 8.91 9.83 -31.72
CA SER A 172 7.84 10.41 -30.93
C SER A 172 8.32 10.77 -29.53
N GLN A 173 7.69 11.76 -28.92
CA GLN A 173 7.96 12.21 -27.57
C GLN A 173 6.68 12.60 -26.84
N VAL A 174 6.59 12.22 -25.56
CA VAL A 174 5.60 12.78 -24.64
C VAL A 174 6.07 14.16 -24.24
N VAL A 175 5.36 15.22 -24.68
CA VAL A 175 5.70 16.61 -24.35
C VAL A 175 5.04 17.05 -23.05
N SER A 176 3.81 16.60 -22.82
CA SER A 176 3.06 16.80 -21.57
C SER A 176 1.95 15.77 -21.46
N ASP A 177 1.23 15.75 -20.33
CA ASP A 177 0.11 14.82 -20.12
C ASP A 177 -1.00 14.93 -21.17
N ASN A 178 -1.08 16.09 -21.85
CA ASN A 178 -2.10 16.36 -22.86
C ASN A 178 -1.53 16.45 -24.29
N LYS A 179 -0.23 16.20 -24.50
CA LYS A 179 0.42 16.40 -25.81
C LYS A 179 1.55 15.41 -26.11
N LEU A 180 1.47 14.78 -27.28
CA LEU A 180 2.55 14.03 -27.93
C LEU A 180 2.99 14.76 -29.21
N GLU A 181 4.27 14.63 -29.56
CA GLU A 181 4.88 15.10 -30.83
C GLU A 181 5.69 14.00 -31.50
#